data_AF-A0A8J7Z7B0-F1
#
_entry.id   AF-A0A8J7Z7B0-F1
#
_cell.length_a   1.000
_cell.length_b   1.000
_cell.length_c   1.000
_cell.angle_alpha   90.00
_cell.angle_beta   90.00
_cell.angle_gamma   90.00
#
_symmetry.space_group_name_H-M   'P 1'
#
loop_
_entity.id
_entity.type
_entity.pdbx_description
1 polymer ?
#
loop_
_entity_poly.entity_id
_entity_poly.type
_entity_poly.pdbx_seq_one_letter_code
_entity_poly.pdbx_strand_id
1 'polypeptide(L)'
;MNKKQIIAVIISTAIVTAGLSIAFYFIFSNNEDDIEPVFKGGTLTQDETWSGAIFVFDHILVPQNVTLTILPGTKVYFNPSRDYKNLNKLSLHVMGGKLNATGTANAPIWFTPDSETPINGDWQGIEFANSNDSVIKYAIVEYGVIGIMLQQSTVEISHTIVRWVNAEGIYCERSSPVIEYCLLYQNGYHEISLEQFNPNVTVRNNIFAGGHVPFIVFDSNVTLTGNYFYNYNNSDQPAISVAGDANATVIGNRFEGFNNDTAIMNLTDSCILTQSNNDFGDGFIPIPQLDYEDLKMTDLGYTPGDPEDQYMYIYPTNDTTRRIVKRIGEGFGFGWSLAYANGYIWKLGTGDLIRIDPITEANKTYSVNTTEILGPRGLCYDGEYFWVNDHSRKKVVKFKVNETDVEYYGSFDVPNPIVGMSSGMTTDGTYLYMVSLGGKILYELNKDGSVNQQANITGFAAEGDIAWNGTHFFSTDGSNLVIWTKNGTIEGKVYEVADGGYAYSWDGTYLWGIYKTCEIWNDAKIFQIEIKDTSQIEF
;
A
#
# COMPACT_ATOMS: atom_id res chain seq x y z
N MET A 1 25.46 -9.58 -50.04
CA MET A 1 24.67 -8.58 -49.29
C MET A 1 23.32 -8.48 -49.99
N ASN A 2 22.26 -9.02 -49.38
CA ASN A 2 20.96 -9.20 -50.06
C ASN A 2 20.03 -8.01 -49.77
N LYS A 3 19.15 -7.67 -50.74
CA LYS A 3 18.33 -6.44 -50.85
C LYS A 3 17.47 -6.08 -49.63
N LYS A 4 17.37 -6.94 -48.61
CA LYS A 4 16.64 -6.67 -47.35
C LYS A 4 17.47 -5.96 -46.28
N GLN A 5 18.80 -5.97 -46.36
CA GLN A 5 19.67 -5.25 -45.40
C GLN A 5 19.70 -3.73 -45.62
N ILE A 6 19.22 -3.24 -46.77
CA ILE A 6 19.30 -1.82 -47.14
C ILE A 6 18.07 -1.02 -46.67
N ILE A 7 16.95 -1.68 -46.36
CA ILE A 7 15.73 -0.99 -45.87
C ILE A 7 15.83 -0.67 -44.37
N ALA A 8 16.56 -1.47 -43.59
CA ALA A 8 16.69 -1.29 -42.14
C ALA A 8 17.60 -0.12 -41.71
N VAL A 9 18.52 0.34 -42.58
CA VAL A 9 19.45 1.44 -42.26
C VAL A 9 18.85 2.83 -42.55
N ILE A 10 17.76 2.91 -43.34
CA ILE A 10 17.19 4.19 -43.79
C ILE A 10 16.13 4.75 -42.81
N ILE A 11 15.56 3.92 -41.93
CA ILE A 11 14.50 4.36 -40.99
C ILE A 11 15.06 4.79 -39.63
N SER A 12 16.24 4.29 -39.22
CA SER A 12 16.88 4.67 -37.95
C SER A 12 17.49 6.09 -37.94
N THR A 13 17.61 6.75 -39.10
CA THR A 13 18.15 8.12 -39.19
C THR A 13 17.08 9.22 -39.20
N ALA A 14 15.78 8.89 -39.12
CA ALA A 14 14.70 9.88 -39.24
C ALA A 14 13.96 10.23 -37.91
N ILE A 15 14.22 9.53 -36.81
CA ILE A 15 13.51 9.76 -35.53
C ILE A 15 14.51 9.86 -34.37
N VAL A 16 15.42 10.85 -34.44
CA VAL A 16 16.27 11.26 -33.30
C VAL A 16 15.85 12.65 -32.78
N THR A 17 14.71 13.20 -33.21
CA THR A 17 14.25 14.54 -32.78
C THR A 17 12.98 14.57 -31.92
N ALA A 18 12.51 13.43 -31.42
CA ALA A 18 11.49 13.39 -30.36
C ALA A 18 11.81 12.22 -29.44
N GLY A 19 12.04 12.49 -28.15
CA GLY A 19 12.54 11.53 -27.14
C GLY A 19 11.56 10.41 -26.76
N LEU A 20 11.09 9.64 -27.72
CA LEU A 20 10.30 8.43 -27.54
C LEU A 20 11.20 7.22 -27.82
N SER A 21 11.60 6.51 -26.77
CA SER A 21 12.21 5.19 -26.90
C SER A 21 11.12 4.17 -27.24
N ILE A 22 10.88 3.93 -28.54
CA ILE A 22 10.09 2.79 -28.99
C ILE A 22 11.06 1.65 -29.24
N ALA A 23 11.06 0.64 -28.37
CA ALA A 23 11.76 -0.61 -28.63
C ALA A 23 10.95 -1.41 -29.67
N PHE A 24 11.45 -1.48 -30.91
CA PHE A 24 10.95 -2.44 -31.88
C PHE A 24 11.65 -3.79 -31.66
N TYR A 25 10.92 -4.78 -31.14
CA TYR A 25 11.34 -6.18 -31.18
C TYR A 25 11.17 -6.68 -32.62
N PHE A 26 12.28 -6.89 -33.33
CA PHE A 26 12.28 -7.69 -34.55
C PHE A 26 12.92 -9.04 -34.25
N ILE A 27 12.09 -10.05 -34.00
CA ILE A 27 12.53 -11.44 -33.93
C ILE A 27 12.56 -11.98 -35.37
N PHE A 28 13.76 -12.35 -35.84
CA PHE A 28 13.89 -13.17 -37.04
C PHE A 28 14.06 -14.62 -36.59
N SER A 29 12.98 -15.41 -36.66
CA SER A 29 13.03 -16.85 -36.47
C SER A 29 12.67 -17.58 -37.77
N ASN A 30 13.35 -18.70 -38.00
CA ASN A 30 13.10 -19.63 -39.11
C ASN A 30 12.54 -20.98 -38.60
N ASN A 31 11.96 -21.04 -37.40
CA ASN A 31 11.42 -22.27 -36.82
C ASN A 31 9.88 -22.20 -36.71
N GLU A 32 9.20 -23.31 -36.99
CA GLU A 32 7.73 -23.44 -37.00
C GLU A 32 7.08 -23.46 -35.59
N ASP A 33 7.84 -23.23 -34.51
CA ASP A 33 7.36 -23.21 -33.11
C ASP A 33 7.41 -21.80 -32.46
N ASP A 34 7.62 -20.73 -33.24
CA ASP A 34 7.61 -19.36 -32.73
C ASP A 34 6.17 -18.92 -32.40
N ILE A 35 5.82 -18.97 -31.12
CA ILE A 35 4.62 -18.31 -30.59
C ILE A 35 4.85 -16.80 -30.65
N GLU A 36 4.14 -16.12 -31.55
CA GLU A 36 4.16 -14.66 -31.66
C GLU A 36 3.82 -14.01 -30.29
N PRO A 37 4.58 -12.99 -29.84
CA PRO A 37 4.32 -12.31 -28.58
C PRO A 37 2.96 -11.60 -28.61
N VAL A 38 2.14 -11.81 -27.57
CA VAL A 38 0.81 -11.18 -27.45
C VAL A 38 0.91 -9.94 -26.58
N PHE A 39 0.65 -8.76 -27.14
CA PHE A 39 0.66 -7.51 -26.40
C PHE A 39 -0.74 -7.14 -25.89
N LYS A 40 -0.83 -6.69 -24.63
CA LYS A 40 -2.08 -6.31 -23.97
C LYS A 40 -1.94 -4.97 -23.23
N GLY A 41 -3.04 -4.22 -23.19
CA GLY A 41 -3.11 -2.92 -22.54
C GLY A 41 -4.53 -2.34 -22.64
N GLY A 42 -4.92 -1.55 -21.64
CA GLY A 42 -6.20 -0.86 -21.60
C GLY A 42 -7.36 -1.70 -21.04
N THR A 43 -8.58 -1.22 -21.30
CA THR A 43 -9.82 -1.84 -20.82
C THR A 43 -10.29 -2.96 -21.73
N LEU A 44 -10.56 -4.14 -21.15
CA LEU A 44 -11.22 -5.23 -21.84
C LEU A 44 -12.67 -4.87 -22.16
N THR A 45 -13.09 -5.05 -23.41
CA THR A 45 -14.46 -4.73 -23.85
C THR A 45 -15.40 -5.93 -23.88
N GLN A 46 -14.85 -7.14 -23.70
CA GLN A 46 -15.56 -8.41 -23.70
C GLN A 46 -14.71 -9.46 -22.99
N ASP A 47 -15.29 -10.62 -22.71
CA ASP A 47 -14.55 -11.75 -22.15
C ASP A 47 -13.34 -12.10 -23.03
N GLU A 48 -12.20 -12.35 -22.39
CA GLU A 48 -10.97 -12.75 -23.07
C GLU A 48 -10.35 -13.97 -22.41
N THR A 49 -9.69 -14.79 -23.23
CA THR A 49 -8.89 -15.93 -22.79
C THR A 49 -7.44 -15.71 -23.22
N TRP A 50 -6.52 -15.72 -22.26
CA TRP A 50 -5.09 -15.56 -22.50
C TRP A 50 -4.34 -16.88 -22.34
N SER A 51 -3.34 -17.09 -23.19
CA SER A 51 -2.41 -18.22 -23.14
C SER A 51 -1.04 -17.84 -23.72
N GLY A 52 0.02 -18.55 -23.32
CA GLY A 52 1.38 -18.31 -23.80
C GLY A 52 2.07 -17.13 -23.08
N ALA A 53 2.85 -16.34 -23.82
CA ALA A 53 3.53 -15.16 -23.29
C ALA A 53 2.71 -13.89 -23.60
N ILE A 54 2.27 -13.20 -22.55
CA ILE A 54 1.49 -11.96 -22.61
C ILE A 54 2.37 -10.81 -22.13
N PHE A 55 2.55 -9.78 -22.97
CA PHE A 55 3.33 -8.59 -22.66
C PHE A 55 2.40 -7.40 -22.44
N VAL A 56 2.35 -6.92 -21.19
CA VAL A 56 1.48 -5.83 -20.75
C VAL A 56 2.25 -4.51 -20.85
N PHE A 57 1.74 -3.59 -21.68
CA PHE A 57 2.36 -2.28 -21.95
C PHE A 57 1.55 -1.08 -21.45
N ASP A 58 0.34 -1.32 -20.95
CA ASP A 58 -0.55 -0.36 -20.31
C ASP A 58 -1.38 -1.10 -19.25
N HIS A 59 -1.98 -0.38 -18.29
CA HIS A 59 -2.83 -0.97 -17.26
C HIS A 59 -3.91 -1.84 -17.90
N ILE A 60 -4.14 -3.03 -17.33
CA ILE A 60 -5.24 -3.88 -17.74
C ILE A 60 -6.43 -3.57 -16.84
N LEU A 61 -7.56 -3.21 -17.44
CA LEU A 61 -8.82 -3.07 -16.72
C LEU A 61 -9.80 -4.16 -17.16
N VAL A 62 -10.22 -5.00 -16.21
CA VAL A 62 -11.30 -5.98 -16.35
C VAL A 62 -12.55 -5.38 -15.70
N PRO A 63 -13.45 -4.75 -16.48
CA PRO A 63 -14.59 -4.02 -15.92
C PRO A 63 -15.74 -4.98 -15.54
N GLN A 64 -16.78 -4.40 -14.93
CA GLN A 64 -18.00 -5.12 -14.59
C GLN A 64 -18.57 -5.93 -15.76
N ASN A 65 -19.00 -7.16 -15.47
CA ASN A 65 -19.56 -8.12 -16.42
C ASN A 65 -18.58 -8.65 -17.48
N VAL A 66 -17.28 -8.39 -17.34
CA VAL A 66 -16.23 -8.99 -18.17
C VAL A 66 -15.43 -9.99 -17.35
N THR A 67 -15.10 -11.11 -17.97
CA THR A 67 -14.24 -12.16 -17.42
C THR A 67 -12.94 -12.26 -18.19
N LEU A 68 -11.82 -12.11 -17.49
CA LEU A 68 -10.51 -12.49 -18.01
C LEU A 68 -10.19 -13.92 -17.54
N THR A 69 -10.00 -14.83 -18.48
CA THR A 69 -9.54 -16.20 -18.22
C THR A 69 -8.09 -16.35 -18.61
N ILE A 70 -7.23 -16.82 -17.71
CA ILE A 70 -5.81 -17.07 -17.98
C ILE A 70 -5.57 -18.57 -17.87
N LEU A 71 -5.11 -19.19 -18.96
CA LEU A 71 -4.94 -20.63 -19.06
C LEU A 71 -3.63 -21.11 -18.36
N PRO A 72 -3.53 -22.39 -17.98
CA PRO A 72 -2.31 -22.94 -17.39
C PRO A 72 -1.05 -22.70 -18.23
N GLY A 73 0.07 -22.43 -17.55
CA GLY A 73 1.38 -22.17 -18.16
C GLY A 73 1.55 -20.78 -18.79
N THR A 74 0.55 -19.91 -18.69
CA THR A 74 0.63 -18.53 -19.18
C THR A 74 1.62 -17.72 -18.36
N LYS A 75 2.41 -16.88 -19.02
CA LYS A 75 3.31 -15.92 -18.38
C LYS A 75 2.88 -14.50 -18.78
N VAL A 76 2.55 -13.69 -17.79
CA VAL A 76 2.13 -12.30 -17.94
C VAL A 76 3.26 -11.40 -17.47
N TYR A 77 3.83 -10.68 -18.42
CA TYR A 77 4.99 -9.81 -18.27
C TYR A 77 4.55 -8.35 -18.23
N PHE A 78 4.81 -7.64 -17.13
CA PHE A 78 4.47 -6.23 -16.98
C PHE A 78 5.67 -5.33 -17.28
N ASN A 79 5.55 -4.38 -18.19
CA ASN A 79 6.62 -3.42 -18.46
C ASN A 79 6.99 -2.64 -17.18
N PRO A 80 8.26 -2.68 -16.72
CA PRO A 80 8.63 -2.09 -15.43
C PRO A 80 8.67 -0.55 -15.45
N SER A 81 8.37 0.09 -14.31
CA SER A 81 8.64 1.52 -14.08
C SER A 81 9.45 1.77 -12.81
N ARG A 82 10.61 2.41 -12.97
CA ARG A 82 11.58 2.72 -11.90
C ARG A 82 11.86 4.22 -11.75
N ASP A 83 11.24 5.06 -12.57
CA ASP A 83 11.44 6.51 -12.49
C ASP A 83 10.48 7.11 -11.45
N TYR A 84 11.03 7.74 -10.41
CA TYR A 84 10.21 8.41 -9.39
C TYR A 84 9.39 9.59 -9.94
N LYS A 85 9.73 10.11 -11.12
CA LYS A 85 8.95 11.15 -11.81
C LYS A 85 7.78 10.59 -12.62
N ASN A 86 7.79 9.28 -12.86
CA ASN A 86 6.75 8.58 -13.58
C ASN A 86 6.41 7.28 -12.84
N LEU A 87 5.68 7.42 -11.74
CA LEU A 87 5.24 6.30 -10.90
C LEU A 87 4.11 5.46 -11.52
N ASN A 88 3.92 5.52 -12.84
CA ASN A 88 2.92 4.73 -13.57
C ASN A 88 3.33 3.25 -13.68
N LYS A 89 3.32 2.56 -12.54
CA LYS A 89 3.60 1.12 -12.44
C LYS A 89 2.38 0.35 -12.93
N LEU A 90 2.56 -0.50 -13.94
CA LEU A 90 1.45 -1.21 -14.58
C LEU A 90 0.79 -2.21 -13.64
N SER A 91 -0.51 -2.40 -13.81
CA SER A 91 -1.32 -3.24 -12.94
C SER A 91 -2.32 -4.09 -13.74
N LEU A 92 -2.80 -5.16 -13.10
CA LEU A 92 -4.01 -5.87 -13.52
C LEU A 92 -5.16 -5.48 -12.58
N HIS A 93 -6.01 -4.56 -13.02
CA HIS A 93 -7.19 -4.09 -12.28
C HIS A 93 -8.44 -4.88 -12.65
N VAL A 94 -9.05 -5.55 -11.67
CA VAL A 94 -10.32 -6.26 -11.80
C VAL A 94 -11.39 -5.46 -11.06
N MET A 95 -12.04 -4.55 -11.77
CA MET A 95 -13.00 -3.59 -11.19
C MET A 95 -14.44 -4.01 -11.50
N GLY A 96 -15.05 -4.76 -10.60
CA GLY A 96 -16.39 -5.36 -10.77
C GLY A 96 -16.45 -6.53 -11.74
N GLY A 97 -15.36 -6.78 -12.49
CA GLY A 97 -15.20 -7.93 -13.39
C GLY A 97 -14.80 -9.21 -12.65
N LYS A 98 -14.34 -10.20 -13.41
CA LYS A 98 -13.85 -11.48 -12.88
C LYS A 98 -12.50 -11.85 -13.48
N LEU A 99 -11.58 -12.35 -12.65
CA LEU A 99 -10.37 -13.02 -13.07
C LEU A 99 -10.49 -14.51 -12.75
N ASN A 100 -10.34 -15.35 -13.77
CA ASN A 100 -10.16 -16.78 -13.63
C ASN A 100 -8.74 -17.15 -14.06
N ALA A 101 -7.79 -17.09 -13.13
CA ALA A 101 -6.41 -17.50 -13.32
C ALA A 101 -6.17 -18.84 -12.63
N THR A 102 -6.48 -19.93 -13.33
CA THR A 102 -6.36 -21.30 -12.81
C THR A 102 -5.30 -22.07 -13.59
N GLY A 103 -4.09 -22.13 -13.04
CA GLY A 103 -2.99 -22.96 -13.53
C GLY A 103 -3.09 -24.42 -13.08
N THR A 104 -1.96 -25.11 -13.13
CA THR A 104 -1.80 -26.45 -12.53
C THR A 104 -0.44 -26.56 -11.85
N ALA A 105 -0.23 -27.55 -10.97
CA ALA A 105 1.04 -27.77 -10.29
C ALA A 105 2.26 -27.84 -11.24
N ASN A 106 2.08 -28.42 -12.44
CA ASN A 106 3.14 -28.55 -13.45
C ASN A 106 3.16 -27.42 -14.49
N ALA A 107 2.17 -26.54 -14.49
CA ALA A 107 2.06 -25.41 -15.41
C ALA A 107 1.41 -24.23 -14.69
N PRO A 108 2.11 -23.62 -13.73
CA PRO A 108 1.59 -22.46 -13.02
C PRO A 108 1.50 -21.24 -13.93
N ILE A 109 0.62 -20.30 -13.58
CA ILE A 109 0.54 -18.99 -14.23
C ILE A 109 1.54 -18.05 -13.58
N TRP A 110 2.27 -17.26 -14.36
CA TRP A 110 3.23 -16.28 -13.84
C TRP A 110 2.74 -14.86 -14.05
N PHE A 111 2.84 -14.03 -13.00
CA PHE A 111 2.71 -12.58 -13.04
C PHE A 111 4.02 -11.97 -12.54
N THR A 112 4.77 -11.36 -13.43
CA THR A 112 6.16 -10.93 -13.21
C THR A 112 6.49 -9.76 -14.15
N PRO A 113 7.49 -8.91 -13.90
CA PRO A 113 7.86 -7.86 -14.84
C PRO A 113 8.54 -8.40 -16.11
N ASP A 114 8.45 -7.63 -17.19
CA ASP A 114 9.22 -7.82 -18.43
C ASP A 114 10.66 -7.31 -18.24
N SER A 115 11.45 -8.01 -17.42
CA SER A 115 12.81 -7.60 -17.06
C SER A 115 13.73 -8.80 -16.86
N GLU A 116 14.94 -8.75 -17.42
CA GLU A 116 16.00 -9.74 -17.17
C GLU A 116 16.65 -9.57 -15.80
N THR A 117 16.52 -8.38 -15.21
CA THR A 117 17.05 -8.03 -13.88
C THR A 117 15.94 -7.40 -13.05
N PRO A 118 14.92 -8.18 -12.67
CA PRO A 118 13.77 -7.66 -11.94
C PRO A 118 14.18 -7.16 -10.55
N ILE A 119 13.52 -6.11 -10.10
CA ILE A 119 13.58 -5.65 -8.70
C ILE A 119 12.15 -5.60 -8.15
N ASN A 120 12.00 -5.67 -6.82
CA ASN A 120 10.72 -5.40 -6.18
C ASN A 120 10.14 -4.05 -6.60
N GLY A 121 8.83 -3.99 -6.76
CA GLY A 121 8.12 -2.79 -7.17
C GLY A 121 8.26 -2.43 -8.66
N ASP A 122 8.72 -3.33 -9.53
CA ASP A 122 8.82 -3.06 -10.97
C ASP A 122 7.45 -2.79 -11.61
N TRP A 123 6.40 -3.42 -11.09
CA TRP A 123 5.00 -3.23 -11.48
C TRP A 123 4.12 -3.10 -10.24
N GLN A 124 2.88 -2.67 -10.39
CA GLN A 124 2.03 -2.36 -9.24
C GLN A 124 1.54 -3.62 -8.52
N GLY A 125 1.00 -4.58 -9.26
CA GLY A 125 0.33 -5.77 -8.69
C GLY A 125 -0.97 -6.15 -9.39
N ILE A 126 -1.66 -7.12 -8.78
CA ILE A 126 -3.03 -7.51 -9.15
C ILE A 126 -3.99 -6.87 -8.15
N GLU A 127 -4.93 -6.05 -8.64
CA GLU A 127 -5.88 -5.34 -7.79
C GLU A 127 -7.31 -5.74 -8.11
N PHE A 128 -8.08 -6.08 -7.08
CA PHE A 128 -9.49 -6.39 -7.16
C PHE A 128 -10.30 -5.34 -6.43
N ALA A 129 -11.24 -4.72 -7.11
CA ALA A 129 -12.18 -3.76 -6.52
C ALA A 129 -13.60 -4.17 -6.85
N ASN A 130 -14.43 -4.43 -5.83
CA ASN A 130 -15.82 -4.89 -6.00
C ASN A 130 -15.95 -6.16 -6.86
N SER A 131 -14.91 -7.01 -6.87
CA SER A 131 -14.88 -8.25 -7.65
C SER A 131 -15.26 -9.42 -6.76
N ASN A 132 -16.24 -10.20 -7.20
CA ASN A 132 -16.69 -11.41 -6.52
C ASN A 132 -16.57 -12.60 -7.48
N ASP A 133 -16.25 -13.77 -6.91
CA ASP A 133 -16.03 -15.04 -7.64
C ASP A 133 -14.78 -15.05 -8.53
N SER A 134 -13.76 -14.25 -8.21
CA SER A 134 -12.46 -14.37 -8.88
C SER A 134 -11.62 -15.48 -8.23
N VAL A 135 -10.76 -16.12 -9.03
CA VAL A 135 -9.90 -17.23 -8.61
C VAL A 135 -8.48 -16.99 -9.08
N ILE A 136 -7.52 -17.13 -8.16
CA ILE A 136 -6.10 -17.26 -8.44
C ILE A 136 -5.66 -18.60 -7.87
N LYS A 137 -5.29 -19.52 -8.75
CA LYS A 137 -4.93 -20.89 -8.39
C LYS A 137 -3.76 -21.41 -9.19
N TYR A 138 -2.77 -22.03 -8.53
CA TYR A 138 -1.51 -22.46 -9.16
C TYR A 138 -0.86 -21.32 -9.94
N ALA A 139 -0.58 -20.23 -9.23
CA ALA A 139 0.05 -19.03 -9.78
C ALA A 139 1.32 -18.66 -9.01
N ILE A 140 2.15 -17.83 -9.63
CA ILE A 140 3.34 -17.21 -9.03
C ILE A 140 3.22 -15.71 -9.29
N VAL A 141 3.20 -14.92 -8.21
CA VAL A 141 3.10 -13.45 -8.23
C VAL A 141 4.34 -12.88 -7.55
N GLU A 142 5.11 -12.07 -8.26
CA GLU A 142 6.42 -11.62 -7.79
C GLU A 142 6.81 -10.23 -8.29
N TYR A 143 7.70 -9.55 -7.55
CA TYR A 143 8.30 -8.26 -7.90
C TYR A 143 7.32 -7.07 -8.03
N GLY A 144 6.08 -7.22 -7.56
CA GLY A 144 5.09 -6.14 -7.53
C GLY A 144 5.35 -5.12 -6.40
N VAL A 145 4.64 -3.99 -6.40
CA VAL A 145 4.59 -3.10 -5.22
C VAL A 145 3.79 -3.78 -4.11
N ILE A 146 2.59 -4.25 -4.46
CA ILE A 146 1.75 -5.15 -3.66
C ILE A 146 1.44 -6.35 -4.54
N GLY A 147 1.53 -7.57 -4.02
CA GLY A 147 1.30 -8.77 -4.85
C GLY A 147 -0.14 -8.87 -5.31
N ILE A 148 -1.06 -9.05 -4.35
CA ILE A 148 -2.49 -9.17 -4.57
C ILE A 148 -3.23 -8.23 -3.61
N MET A 149 -3.93 -7.24 -4.15
CA MET A 149 -4.74 -6.29 -3.38
C MET A 149 -6.23 -6.58 -3.56
N LEU A 150 -6.97 -6.68 -2.44
CA LEU A 150 -8.41 -6.88 -2.42
C LEU A 150 -9.12 -5.72 -1.74
N GLN A 151 -10.02 -5.06 -2.46
CA GLN A 151 -10.91 -4.03 -1.94
C GLN A 151 -12.36 -4.41 -2.20
N GLN A 152 -13.16 -4.55 -1.12
CA GLN A 152 -14.57 -4.93 -1.21
C GLN A 152 -14.82 -6.18 -2.08
N SER A 153 -13.92 -7.16 -1.98
CA SER A 153 -13.86 -8.29 -2.92
C SER A 153 -13.89 -9.64 -2.21
N THR A 154 -14.32 -10.67 -2.94
CA THR A 154 -14.25 -12.08 -2.53
C THR A 154 -13.49 -12.87 -3.60
N VAL A 155 -12.31 -13.36 -3.21
CA VAL A 155 -11.37 -14.05 -4.11
C VAL A 155 -10.90 -15.34 -3.45
N GLU A 156 -10.91 -16.43 -4.21
CA GLU A 156 -10.23 -17.67 -3.83
C GLU A 156 -8.77 -17.58 -4.28
N ILE A 157 -7.85 -17.57 -3.32
CA ILE A 157 -6.41 -17.61 -3.57
C ILE A 157 -5.92 -18.94 -3.03
N SER A 158 -5.56 -19.86 -3.94
CA SER A 158 -5.07 -21.17 -3.50
C SER A 158 -3.88 -21.68 -4.29
N HIS A 159 -3.05 -22.52 -3.68
CA HIS A 159 -1.92 -23.16 -4.36
C HIS A 159 -0.99 -22.15 -5.07
N THR A 160 -0.79 -20.99 -4.48
CA THR A 160 -0.14 -19.84 -5.14
C THR A 160 1.10 -19.41 -4.36
N ILE A 161 2.12 -18.98 -5.09
CA ILE A 161 3.35 -18.40 -4.53
C ILE A 161 3.26 -16.89 -4.63
N VAL A 162 3.50 -16.18 -3.53
CA VAL A 162 3.67 -14.72 -3.52
C VAL A 162 4.98 -14.38 -2.84
N ARG A 163 5.90 -13.73 -3.57
CA ARG A 163 7.25 -13.47 -3.08
C ARG A 163 7.86 -12.21 -3.65
N TRP A 164 8.86 -11.67 -2.94
CA TRP A 164 9.71 -10.58 -3.45
C TRP A 164 8.94 -9.33 -3.87
N VAL A 165 7.77 -9.09 -3.26
CA VAL A 165 7.01 -7.84 -3.47
C VAL A 165 7.53 -6.75 -2.54
N ASN A 166 7.40 -5.50 -2.96
CA ASN A 166 7.97 -4.34 -2.27
C ASN A 166 7.37 -4.11 -0.87
N ALA A 167 6.07 -4.33 -0.72
CA ALA A 167 5.32 -4.12 0.51
C ALA A 167 4.58 -5.41 0.90
N GLU A 168 3.28 -5.46 0.64
CA GLU A 168 2.41 -6.55 1.09
C GLU A 168 2.26 -7.65 0.03
N GLY A 169 2.45 -8.91 0.42
CA GLY A 169 2.15 -10.07 -0.41
C GLY A 169 0.69 -10.08 -0.81
N ILE A 170 -0.20 -10.14 0.19
CA ILE A 170 -1.65 -10.05 0.01
C ILE A 170 -2.20 -8.97 0.94
N TYR A 171 -2.75 -7.89 0.38
CA TYR A 171 -3.42 -6.82 1.12
C TYR A 171 -4.93 -6.94 0.99
N CYS A 172 -5.66 -6.85 2.11
CA CYS A 172 -7.11 -6.92 2.11
C CYS A 172 -7.73 -5.74 2.86
N GLU A 173 -8.71 -5.11 2.22
CA GLU A 173 -9.59 -4.09 2.77
C GLU A 173 -11.04 -4.45 2.47
N ARG A 174 -11.89 -4.50 3.51
CA ARG A 174 -13.34 -4.80 3.39
C ARG A 174 -13.66 -6.06 2.57
N SER A 175 -12.75 -7.02 2.59
CA SER A 175 -12.77 -8.19 1.73
C SER A 175 -12.94 -9.47 2.54
N SER A 176 -13.32 -10.57 1.89
CA SER A 176 -13.50 -11.88 2.55
C SER A 176 -12.90 -13.01 1.71
N PRO A 177 -11.58 -13.01 1.48
CA PRO A 177 -10.94 -14.07 0.73
C PRO A 177 -10.85 -15.39 1.51
N VAL A 178 -10.67 -16.46 0.74
CA VAL A 178 -10.13 -17.73 1.23
C VAL A 178 -8.71 -17.84 0.70
N ILE A 179 -7.74 -17.94 1.61
CA ILE A 179 -6.31 -18.06 1.28
C ILE A 179 -5.82 -19.40 1.80
N GLU A 180 -5.51 -20.33 0.90
CA GLU A 180 -5.14 -21.70 1.29
C GLU A 180 -4.07 -22.36 0.45
N TYR A 181 -3.26 -23.23 1.08
CA TYR A 181 -2.19 -23.97 0.38
C TYR A 181 -1.23 -23.06 -0.38
N CYS A 182 -1.03 -21.82 0.06
CA CYS A 182 -0.10 -20.86 -0.55
C CYS A 182 1.27 -20.93 0.12
N LEU A 183 2.30 -20.55 -0.63
CA LEU A 183 3.66 -20.31 -0.15
C LEU A 183 3.94 -18.81 -0.24
N LEU A 184 4.10 -18.17 0.92
CA LEU A 184 4.26 -16.73 1.04
C LEU A 184 5.58 -16.44 1.73
N TYR A 185 6.48 -15.71 1.06
CA TYR A 185 7.80 -15.47 1.62
C TYR A 185 8.54 -14.28 1.04
N GLN A 186 9.42 -13.73 1.88
CA GLN A 186 10.37 -12.67 1.51
C GLN A 186 9.68 -11.51 0.80
N ASN A 187 8.49 -11.15 1.27
CA ASN A 187 7.83 -9.91 0.91
C ASN A 187 8.31 -8.78 1.83
N GLY A 188 8.28 -7.55 1.34
CA GLY A 188 8.99 -6.44 1.98
C GLY A 188 8.46 -6.04 3.34
N TYR A 189 7.15 -6.20 3.57
CA TYR A 189 6.55 -5.93 4.87
C TYR A 189 5.79 -7.13 5.43
N HIS A 190 4.52 -7.33 5.03
CA HIS A 190 3.75 -8.51 5.38
C HIS A 190 3.56 -9.49 4.24
N GLU A 191 3.43 -10.76 4.61
CA GLU A 191 2.95 -11.79 3.71
C GLU A 191 1.45 -11.65 3.49
N ILE A 192 0.70 -11.40 4.56
CA ILE A 192 -0.73 -11.06 4.51
C ILE A 192 -1.02 -9.91 5.48
N SER A 193 -1.66 -8.87 4.95
CA SER A 193 -2.15 -7.73 5.72
C SER A 193 -3.66 -7.64 5.60
N LEU A 194 -4.36 -7.85 6.72
CA LEU A 194 -5.82 -7.70 6.81
C LEU A 194 -6.14 -6.40 7.54
N GLU A 195 -6.37 -5.33 6.79
CA GLU A 195 -6.66 -4.02 7.36
C GLU A 195 -8.06 -3.54 7.02
N GLN A 196 -8.60 -2.61 7.81
CA GLN A 196 -9.80 -1.87 7.46
C GLN A 196 -11.03 -2.78 7.20
N PHE A 197 -11.44 -3.53 8.24
CA PHE A 197 -12.77 -4.16 8.31
C PHE A 197 -13.02 -5.34 7.36
N ASN A 198 -12.11 -6.31 7.31
CA ASN A 198 -12.35 -7.58 6.62
C ASN A 198 -13.24 -8.49 7.48
N PRO A 199 -14.50 -8.80 7.09
CA PRO A 199 -15.47 -9.36 8.05
C PRO A 199 -15.39 -10.87 8.24
N ASN A 200 -14.91 -11.65 7.26
CA ASN A 200 -14.88 -13.12 7.30
C ASN A 200 -13.71 -13.68 6.48
N VAL A 201 -12.47 -13.55 6.96
CA VAL A 201 -11.29 -14.07 6.25
C VAL A 201 -10.93 -15.48 6.74
N THR A 202 -10.62 -16.39 5.80
CA THR A 202 -10.10 -17.73 6.12
C THR A 202 -8.69 -17.87 5.58
N VAL A 203 -7.74 -18.19 6.46
CA VAL A 203 -6.33 -18.44 6.12
C VAL A 203 -5.96 -19.82 6.63
N ARG A 204 -5.74 -20.80 5.74
CA ARG A 204 -5.48 -22.17 6.18
C ARG A 204 -4.47 -22.93 5.35
N ASN A 205 -3.70 -23.81 6.00
CA ASN A 205 -2.74 -24.70 5.35
C ASN A 205 -1.72 -23.96 4.46
N ASN A 206 -1.39 -22.72 4.79
CA ASN A 206 -0.36 -21.95 4.08
C ASN A 206 1.01 -22.13 4.76
N ILE A 207 2.06 -21.89 4.00
CA ILE A 207 3.43 -21.83 4.49
C ILE A 207 3.92 -20.38 4.37
N PHE A 208 4.35 -19.81 5.50
CA PHE A 208 5.00 -18.51 5.61
C PHE A 208 6.50 -18.74 5.86
N ALA A 209 7.36 -18.33 4.93
CA ALA A 209 8.76 -18.79 4.89
C ALA A 209 9.82 -17.67 4.87
N GLY A 210 9.89 -16.88 5.95
CA GLY A 210 10.81 -15.75 6.08
C GLY A 210 10.33 -14.49 5.38
N GLY A 211 11.01 -13.38 5.64
CA GLY A 211 10.51 -12.02 5.39
C GLY A 211 10.69 -11.18 6.66
N HIS A 212 9.91 -10.12 6.81
CA HIS A 212 9.99 -9.24 7.98
C HIS A 212 8.93 -9.53 9.02
N VAL A 213 7.65 -9.32 8.70
CA VAL A 213 6.52 -9.51 9.62
C VAL A 213 5.45 -10.34 8.91
N PRO A 214 5.14 -11.58 9.30
CA PRO A 214 4.32 -12.43 8.43
C PRO A 214 2.88 -11.94 8.26
N PHE A 215 2.22 -11.58 9.36
CA PHE A 215 0.77 -11.44 9.37
C PHE A 215 0.30 -10.34 10.31
N ILE A 216 -0.57 -9.46 9.80
CA ILE A 216 -1.28 -8.47 10.63
C ILE A 216 -2.81 -8.54 10.43
N VAL A 217 -3.54 -8.38 11.53
CA VAL A 217 -4.99 -8.21 11.58
C VAL A 217 -5.29 -6.87 12.24
N PHE A 218 -5.80 -5.90 11.49
CA PHE A 218 -6.19 -4.59 11.98
C PHE A 218 -7.67 -4.32 11.67
N ASP A 219 -8.46 -4.08 12.72
CA ASP A 219 -9.92 -3.86 12.62
C ASP A 219 -10.66 -4.97 11.82
N SER A 220 -10.15 -6.20 11.83
CA SER A 220 -10.58 -7.28 10.92
C SER A 220 -10.86 -8.58 11.65
N ASN A 221 -11.61 -9.46 11.00
CA ASN A 221 -11.99 -10.78 11.51
C ASN A 221 -11.35 -11.89 10.67
N VAL A 222 -10.66 -12.83 11.33
CA VAL A 222 -9.97 -13.91 10.64
C VAL A 222 -9.99 -15.23 11.43
N THR A 223 -10.06 -16.33 10.69
CA THR A 223 -9.76 -17.67 11.20
C THR A 223 -8.48 -18.20 10.55
N LEU A 224 -7.47 -18.50 11.36
CA LEU A 224 -6.19 -19.08 10.97
C LEU A 224 -6.08 -20.52 11.47
N THR A 225 -5.94 -21.48 10.54
CA THR A 225 -5.81 -22.90 10.90
C THR A 225 -4.81 -23.67 10.07
N GLY A 226 -3.97 -24.50 10.70
CA GLY A 226 -3.06 -25.41 9.98
C GLY A 226 -1.95 -24.70 9.22
N ASN A 227 -1.70 -23.41 9.45
CA ASN A 227 -0.61 -22.69 8.80
C ASN A 227 0.73 -23.01 9.47
N TYR A 228 1.82 -22.85 8.71
CA TYR A 228 3.17 -23.04 9.19
C TYR A 228 3.99 -21.76 8.99
N PHE A 229 4.51 -21.19 10.07
CA PHE A 229 5.37 -20.02 10.08
C PHE A 229 6.78 -20.43 10.47
N TYR A 230 7.78 -20.11 9.64
CA TYR A 230 9.18 -20.39 9.94
C TYR A 230 10.11 -19.36 9.29
N ASN A 231 11.35 -19.32 9.77
CA ASN A 231 12.43 -18.48 9.23
C ASN A 231 12.23 -16.96 9.40
N TYR A 232 11.52 -16.54 10.45
CA TYR A 232 11.36 -15.13 10.85
C TYR A 232 12.14 -14.85 12.15
N ASN A 233 13.44 -15.15 12.16
CA ASN A 233 14.28 -15.11 13.36
C ASN A 233 14.64 -13.67 13.82
N ASN A 234 13.64 -12.81 13.96
CA ASN A 234 13.73 -11.45 14.49
C ASN A 234 13.05 -11.44 15.87
N SER A 235 13.82 -11.21 16.94
CA SER A 235 13.36 -11.34 18.33
C SER A 235 12.25 -10.36 18.76
N ASP A 236 11.92 -9.39 17.91
CA ASP A 236 11.17 -8.20 18.32
C ASP A 236 9.78 -8.10 17.67
N GLN A 237 9.46 -8.93 16.67
CA GLN A 237 8.17 -8.90 15.97
C GLN A 237 7.42 -10.24 16.09
N PRO A 238 6.09 -10.21 16.32
CA PRO A 238 5.29 -11.44 16.34
C PRO A 238 5.12 -12.05 14.96
N ALA A 239 4.77 -13.33 14.92
CA ALA A 239 4.32 -13.95 13.68
C ALA A 239 2.95 -13.39 13.25
N ILE A 240 2.08 -13.15 14.23
CA ILE A 240 0.72 -12.61 14.04
C ILE A 240 0.53 -11.42 14.99
N SER A 241 0.36 -10.24 14.41
CA SER A 241 -0.09 -9.02 15.11
C SER A 241 -1.61 -8.88 15.03
N VAL A 242 -2.28 -8.71 16.17
CA VAL A 242 -3.73 -8.45 16.25
C VAL A 242 -3.94 -7.08 16.88
N ALA A 243 -4.52 -6.14 16.13
CA ALA A 243 -4.57 -4.72 16.47
C ALA A 243 -5.92 -4.07 16.11
N GLY A 244 -6.17 -2.88 16.64
CA GLY A 244 -7.44 -2.18 16.48
C GLY A 244 -8.57 -2.91 17.20
N ASP A 245 -9.74 -3.00 16.56
CA ASP A 245 -10.92 -3.74 17.03
C ASP A 245 -11.00 -5.14 16.38
N ALA A 246 -9.86 -5.77 16.12
CA ALA A 246 -9.79 -7.06 15.43
C ALA A 246 -10.32 -8.25 16.26
N ASN A 247 -10.79 -9.28 15.55
CA ASN A 247 -11.13 -10.59 16.11
C ASN A 247 -10.38 -11.71 15.36
N ALA A 248 -9.42 -12.34 16.03
CA ALA A 248 -8.62 -13.42 15.47
C ALA A 248 -8.90 -14.75 16.18
N THR A 249 -9.18 -15.79 15.38
CA THR A 249 -9.22 -17.18 15.85
C THR A 249 -8.02 -17.93 15.29
N VAL A 250 -7.05 -18.29 16.14
CA VAL A 250 -5.77 -18.91 15.76
C VAL A 250 -5.66 -20.31 16.35
N ILE A 251 -6.00 -21.33 15.56
CA ILE A 251 -6.13 -22.71 16.04
C ILE A 251 -5.30 -23.67 15.21
N GLY A 252 -4.46 -24.48 15.85
CA GLY A 252 -3.79 -25.56 15.13
C GLY A 252 -2.74 -25.08 14.13
N ASN A 253 -2.03 -23.98 14.41
CA ASN A 253 -0.95 -23.47 13.56
C ASN A 253 0.42 -23.82 14.17
N ARG A 254 1.43 -24.00 13.32
CA ARG A 254 2.80 -24.27 13.71
C ARG A 254 3.67 -23.03 13.53
N PHE A 255 4.45 -22.70 14.55
CA PHE A 255 5.35 -21.56 14.62
C PHE A 255 6.74 -22.07 15.00
N GLU A 256 7.67 -22.05 14.05
CA GLU A 256 9.05 -22.49 14.25
C GLU A 256 9.99 -21.28 14.30
N GLY A 257 10.78 -21.20 15.37
CA GLY A 257 11.61 -20.02 15.67
C GLY A 257 10.90 -18.97 16.54
N PHE A 258 9.63 -19.17 16.87
CA PHE A 258 8.88 -18.31 17.79
C PHE A 258 8.69 -18.97 19.15
N ASN A 259 8.48 -18.17 20.19
CA ASN A 259 8.04 -18.65 21.49
C ASN A 259 6.52 -18.41 21.67
N ASN A 260 5.92 -19.12 22.62
CA ASN A 260 4.49 -19.05 22.91
C ASN A 260 4.00 -17.63 23.30
N ASP A 261 4.87 -16.79 23.87
CA ASP A 261 4.50 -15.46 24.36
C ASP A 261 4.64 -14.39 23.27
N THR A 262 5.43 -14.64 22.22
CA THR A 262 5.71 -13.67 21.15
C THR A 262 5.18 -14.06 19.79
N ALA A 263 4.78 -15.31 19.56
CA ALA A 263 4.27 -15.73 18.26
C ALA A 263 2.99 -14.98 17.85
N ILE A 264 2.10 -14.72 18.81
CA ILE A 264 0.81 -14.07 18.57
C ILE A 264 0.63 -12.98 19.61
N MET A 265 0.54 -11.73 19.17
CA MET A 265 0.43 -10.58 20.08
C MET A 265 -0.85 -9.78 19.82
N ASN A 266 -1.58 -9.47 20.90
CA ASN A 266 -2.56 -8.40 20.91
C ASN A 266 -1.85 -7.06 21.14
N LEU A 267 -1.98 -6.14 20.20
CA LEU A 267 -1.39 -4.81 20.26
C LEU A 267 -2.32 -3.77 20.89
N THR A 268 -3.61 -4.06 21.00
CA THR A 268 -4.61 -3.18 21.62
C THR A 268 -5.61 -3.98 22.48
N ASP A 269 -6.06 -3.38 23.58
CA ASP A 269 -6.96 -4.02 24.56
C ASP A 269 -8.35 -4.36 24.00
N SER A 270 -8.75 -3.73 22.89
CA SER A 270 -10.01 -3.97 22.21
C SER A 270 -10.03 -5.23 21.35
N CYS A 271 -8.88 -5.83 21.07
CA CYS A 271 -8.80 -7.05 20.27
C CYS A 271 -9.38 -8.27 20.98
N ILE A 272 -10.03 -9.14 20.21
CA ILE A 272 -10.46 -10.46 20.65
C ILE A 272 -9.54 -11.49 20.01
N LEU A 273 -8.81 -12.25 20.83
CA LEU A 273 -7.95 -13.34 20.38
C LEU A 273 -8.40 -14.67 21.01
N THR A 274 -8.84 -15.59 20.16
CA THR A 274 -9.14 -16.97 20.55
C THR A 274 -8.06 -17.88 19.99
N GLN A 275 -7.30 -18.57 20.86
CA GLN A 275 -6.23 -19.46 20.42
C GLN A 275 -6.25 -20.81 21.13
N SER A 276 -5.93 -21.89 20.41
CA SER A 276 -5.82 -23.23 20.98
C SER A 276 -5.01 -24.17 20.09
N ASN A 277 -4.37 -25.18 20.69
CA ASN A 277 -3.64 -26.24 19.99
C ASN A 277 -2.60 -25.73 18.97
N ASN A 278 -1.95 -24.59 19.20
CA ASN A 278 -0.86 -24.11 18.36
C ASN A 278 0.47 -24.77 18.80
N ASP A 279 1.34 -25.03 17.84
CA ASP A 279 2.65 -25.69 18.02
C ASP A 279 3.74 -24.64 17.90
N PHE A 280 4.53 -24.44 18.96
CA PHE A 280 5.59 -23.43 19.03
C PHE A 280 6.99 -24.06 18.96
N GLY A 281 7.17 -25.05 18.07
CA GLY A 281 8.45 -25.70 17.79
C GLY A 281 8.58 -27.14 18.30
N ASP A 282 7.50 -27.74 18.80
CA ASP A 282 7.44 -29.13 19.26
C ASP A 282 7.21 -30.11 18.08
N GLY A 283 6.65 -29.63 16.98
CA GLY A 283 6.48 -30.37 15.74
C GLY A 283 5.31 -31.38 15.74
N PHE A 284 4.33 -31.22 16.63
CA PHE A 284 3.13 -32.07 16.68
C PHE A 284 2.06 -31.67 15.65
N ILE A 285 2.16 -30.48 15.07
CA ILE A 285 1.33 -30.08 13.93
C ILE A 285 2.13 -30.34 12.64
N PRO A 286 1.57 -31.09 11.67
CA PRO A 286 2.25 -31.38 10.43
C PRO A 286 2.43 -30.10 9.60
N ILE A 287 3.54 -30.04 8.87
CA ILE A 287 3.76 -29.00 7.87
C ILE A 287 2.76 -29.21 6.72
N PRO A 288 2.06 -28.16 6.24
CA PRO A 288 1.21 -28.24 5.07
C PRO A 288 1.92 -28.89 3.89
N GLN A 289 1.23 -29.80 3.20
CA GLN A 289 1.76 -30.43 2.00
C GLN A 289 1.30 -29.62 0.79
N LEU A 290 2.24 -28.94 0.15
CA LEU A 290 2.02 -28.24 -1.10
C LEU A 290 2.29 -29.23 -2.24
N ASP A 291 1.38 -29.32 -3.20
CA ASP A 291 1.46 -30.26 -4.34
C ASP A 291 2.13 -29.66 -5.58
N TYR A 292 2.82 -28.52 -5.41
CA TYR A 292 3.54 -27.78 -6.45
C TYR A 292 4.95 -27.41 -5.99
N GLU A 293 5.83 -27.11 -6.94
CA GLU A 293 7.22 -26.72 -6.68
C GLU A 293 7.39 -25.18 -6.63
N ASP A 294 8.34 -24.71 -5.84
CA ASP A 294 8.78 -23.30 -5.82
C ASP A 294 9.65 -22.98 -7.05
N LEU A 295 9.00 -22.83 -8.21
CA LEU A 295 9.69 -22.53 -9.47
C LEU A 295 10.20 -21.07 -9.48
N LYS A 296 11.39 -20.85 -10.04
CA LYS A 296 12.07 -19.54 -10.14
C LYS A 296 12.55 -19.30 -11.57
N MET A 297 12.13 -18.19 -12.21
CA MET A 297 12.76 -17.73 -13.46
C MET A 297 14.04 -16.95 -13.15
N THR A 298 13.96 -16.13 -12.11
CA THR A 298 15.02 -15.31 -11.55
C THR A 298 15.02 -15.46 -10.03
N ASP A 299 16.07 -14.99 -9.39
CA ASP A 299 16.17 -14.88 -7.93
C ASP A 299 16.46 -13.42 -7.59
N LEU A 300 15.73 -12.83 -6.63
CA LEU A 300 15.96 -11.45 -6.21
C LEU A 300 17.31 -11.30 -5.48
N GLY A 301 17.72 -12.33 -4.74
CA GLY A 301 18.97 -12.34 -3.97
C GLY A 301 18.95 -11.52 -2.67
N TYR A 302 17.85 -10.86 -2.34
CA TYR A 302 17.62 -10.12 -1.09
C TYR A 302 16.13 -10.15 -0.71
N THR A 303 15.79 -9.83 0.54
CA THR A 303 14.39 -9.55 0.93
C THR A 303 14.13 -8.07 0.72
N PRO A 304 13.06 -7.65 0.00
CA PRO A 304 12.72 -6.23 -0.12
C PRO A 304 12.69 -5.53 1.24
N GLY A 305 13.30 -4.35 1.34
CA GLY A 305 13.57 -3.65 2.58
C GLY A 305 14.90 -4.00 3.28
N ASP A 306 15.60 -5.05 2.87
CA ASP A 306 16.98 -5.31 3.34
C ASP A 306 17.96 -4.24 2.81
N PRO A 307 19.16 -4.09 3.41
CA PRO A 307 20.17 -3.12 2.94
C PRO A 307 20.57 -3.25 1.47
N GLU A 308 20.42 -4.43 0.88
CA GLU A 308 20.70 -4.73 -0.53
C GLU A 308 19.57 -4.29 -1.48
N ASP A 309 18.43 -3.85 -0.95
CA ASP A 309 17.27 -3.45 -1.76
C ASP A 309 17.61 -2.29 -2.72
N GLN A 310 17.13 -2.45 -3.95
CA GLN A 310 17.33 -1.54 -5.07
C GLN A 310 16.15 -0.63 -5.34
N TYR A 311 15.01 -0.81 -4.65
CA TYR A 311 13.85 0.07 -4.79
C TYR A 311 14.13 1.47 -4.24
N MET A 312 13.73 2.49 -5.00
CA MET A 312 13.97 3.89 -4.64
C MET A 312 12.91 4.39 -3.66
N TYR A 313 13.14 4.20 -2.36
CA TYR A 313 12.22 4.69 -1.32
C TYR A 313 12.33 6.18 -1.02
N ILE A 314 13.48 6.81 -1.29
CA ILE A 314 13.74 8.23 -1.01
C ILE A 314 14.25 8.89 -2.29
N TYR A 315 13.65 10.02 -2.66
CA TYR A 315 13.92 10.70 -3.93
C TYR A 315 15.00 11.79 -3.78
N PRO A 316 15.60 12.29 -4.88
CA PRO A 316 16.68 13.26 -4.83
C PRO A 316 16.35 14.50 -3.99
N THR A 317 17.31 15.00 -3.20
CA THR A 317 17.11 16.15 -2.28
C THR A 317 16.60 17.41 -2.98
N ASN A 318 17.14 17.69 -4.16
CA ASN A 318 16.76 18.84 -4.97
C ASN A 318 16.08 18.37 -6.25
N ASP A 319 14.83 18.80 -6.43
CA ASP A 319 14.14 18.73 -7.70
C ASP A 319 13.79 20.15 -8.20
N THR A 320 13.34 20.23 -9.44
CA THR A 320 12.71 21.40 -10.05
C THR A 320 11.50 21.91 -9.26
N THR A 321 10.64 21.02 -8.77
CA THR A 321 9.36 21.42 -8.14
C THR A 321 9.48 21.66 -6.63
N ARG A 322 10.46 21.05 -5.97
CA ARG A 322 10.63 21.11 -4.51
C ARG A 322 12.07 20.88 -4.05
N ARG A 323 12.33 21.09 -2.75
CA ARG A 323 13.58 20.70 -2.08
C ARG A 323 13.31 20.11 -0.70
N ILE A 324 14.02 19.04 -0.36
CA ILE A 324 14.09 18.53 1.02
C ILE A 324 14.99 19.48 1.82
N VAL A 325 14.42 20.14 2.82
CA VAL A 325 15.14 21.06 3.71
C VAL A 325 15.84 20.29 4.82
N LYS A 326 15.12 19.37 5.46
CA LYS A 326 15.65 18.45 6.46
C LYS A 326 14.75 17.22 6.60
N ARG A 327 15.27 16.20 7.28
CA ARG A 327 14.55 15.00 7.71
C ARG A 327 14.80 14.80 9.20
N ILE A 328 13.77 14.46 9.95
CA ILE A 328 13.83 14.24 11.41
C ILE A 328 13.00 13.01 11.81
N GLY A 329 13.15 12.59 13.06
CA GLY A 329 12.27 11.58 13.67
C GLY A 329 12.69 10.12 13.44
N GLU A 330 13.99 9.88 13.33
CA GLU A 330 14.57 8.52 13.44
C GLU A 330 14.16 7.90 14.79
N GLY A 331 13.81 6.61 14.82
CA GLY A 331 13.32 5.96 16.04
C GLY A 331 11.80 6.00 16.26
N PHE A 332 11.06 6.85 15.54
CA PHE A 332 9.60 6.98 15.76
C PHE A 332 8.73 6.14 14.84
N GLY A 333 9.35 5.44 13.88
CA GLY A 333 8.65 4.64 12.88
C GLY A 333 7.69 5.45 12.00
N PHE A 334 6.96 4.75 11.13
CA PHE A 334 5.93 5.38 10.31
C PHE A 334 4.70 5.74 11.16
N GLY A 335 3.83 6.59 10.63
CA GLY A 335 2.58 6.96 11.28
C GLY A 335 1.65 7.68 10.32
N TRP A 336 0.38 7.75 10.69
CA TRP A 336 -0.70 8.14 9.79
C TRP A 336 -1.23 9.55 10.07
N SER A 337 -0.57 10.30 10.95
CA SER A 337 -1.10 11.51 11.57
C SER A 337 0.00 12.49 11.94
N LEU A 338 -0.09 13.73 11.46
CA LEU A 338 0.95 14.75 11.65
C LEU A 338 0.33 16.15 11.77
N ALA A 339 0.75 16.92 12.76
CA ALA A 339 0.41 18.34 12.87
C ALA A 339 1.61 19.20 13.25
N TYR A 340 1.74 20.38 12.66
CA TYR A 340 2.56 21.45 13.19
C TYR A 340 1.73 22.36 14.09
N ALA A 341 2.13 22.50 15.35
CA ALA A 341 1.41 23.31 16.33
C ALA A 341 2.36 23.91 17.36
N ASN A 342 2.22 25.22 17.60
CA ASN A 342 2.97 25.97 18.62
C ASN A 342 4.50 25.82 18.50
N GLY A 343 5.04 25.75 17.28
CA GLY A 343 6.48 25.61 17.04
C GLY A 343 7.01 24.17 17.05
N TYR A 344 6.13 23.18 17.26
CA TYR A 344 6.49 21.77 17.35
C TYR A 344 5.79 20.94 16.29
N ILE A 345 6.41 19.81 15.95
CA ILE A 345 5.78 18.74 15.19
C ILE A 345 5.13 17.77 16.18
N TRP A 346 3.92 17.33 15.86
CA TRP A 346 3.15 16.37 16.63
C TRP A 346 2.81 15.17 15.75
N LYS A 347 3.29 13.99 16.14
CA LYS A 347 2.96 12.71 15.52
C LYS A 347 2.06 11.93 16.45
N LEU A 348 0.90 11.52 15.97
CA LEU A 348 -0.06 10.73 16.76
C LEU A 348 -0.12 9.30 16.22
N GLY A 349 0.23 8.35 17.08
CA GLY A 349 0.09 6.91 16.85
C GLY A 349 -1.01 6.31 17.71
N THR A 350 -1.24 5.01 17.57
CA THR A 350 -2.13 4.28 18.46
C THR A 350 -1.46 4.15 19.83
N GLY A 351 -1.99 4.84 20.83
CA GLY A 351 -1.51 4.79 22.21
C GLY A 351 -0.47 5.84 22.59
N ASP A 352 0.07 6.60 21.63
CA ASP A 352 1.09 7.60 21.88
C ASP A 352 0.95 8.88 21.03
N LEU A 353 1.30 10.01 21.64
CA LEU A 353 1.43 11.30 20.97
C LEU A 353 2.83 11.83 21.23
N ILE A 354 3.58 12.08 20.17
CA ILE A 354 4.97 12.52 20.26
C ILE A 354 5.06 13.98 19.82
N ARG A 355 5.50 14.86 20.73
CA ARG A 355 5.89 16.24 20.43
C ARG A 355 7.37 16.30 20.12
N ILE A 356 7.75 16.88 18.99
CA ILE A 356 9.13 16.94 18.49
C ILE A 356 9.51 18.40 18.21
N ASP A 357 10.63 18.84 18.76
CA ASP A 357 11.27 20.12 18.39
C ASP A 357 11.91 19.98 17.00
N PRO A 358 11.46 20.73 15.98
CA PRO A 358 11.94 20.58 14.60
C PRO A 358 13.36 21.13 14.39
N ILE A 359 13.96 21.77 15.40
CA ILE A 359 15.33 22.32 15.36
C ILE A 359 16.29 21.41 16.11
N THR A 360 15.93 20.99 17.33
CA THR A 360 16.82 20.21 18.21
C THR A 360 16.54 18.71 18.22
N GLU A 361 15.40 18.27 17.67
CA GLU A 361 14.87 16.90 17.74
C GLU A 361 14.59 16.38 19.17
N ALA A 362 14.71 17.26 20.17
CA ALA A 362 14.24 16.98 21.51
C ALA A 362 12.73 16.68 21.46
N ASN A 363 12.33 15.57 22.07
CA ASN A 363 10.97 15.08 21.99
C ASN A 363 10.38 14.77 23.37
N LYS A 364 9.06 14.70 23.41
CA LYS A 364 8.30 14.25 24.57
C LYS A 364 7.11 13.41 24.10
N THR A 365 7.01 12.20 24.64
CA THR A 365 5.88 11.29 24.39
C THR A 365 4.85 11.42 25.49
N TYR A 366 3.59 11.40 25.09
CA TYR A 366 2.41 11.41 25.94
C TYR A 366 1.62 10.12 25.66
N SER A 367 1.11 9.47 26.70
CA SER A 367 0.21 8.33 26.53
C SER A 367 -1.15 8.81 26.04
N VAL A 368 -1.69 8.12 25.04
CA VAL A 368 -3.02 8.36 24.49
C VAL A 368 -3.92 7.20 24.91
N ASN A 369 -5.08 7.51 25.48
CA ASN A 369 -6.07 6.51 25.82
C ASN A 369 -6.65 5.88 24.54
N THR A 370 -6.35 4.61 24.33
CA THR A 370 -6.81 3.85 23.16
C THR A 370 -8.31 3.63 23.15
N THR A 371 -9.04 3.82 24.26
CA THR A 371 -10.51 3.82 24.28
C THR A 371 -11.13 5.09 23.70
N GLU A 372 -10.36 6.17 23.63
CA GLU A 372 -10.79 7.46 23.06
C GLU A 372 -10.33 7.60 21.60
N ILE A 373 -9.06 7.29 21.32
CA ILE A 373 -8.45 7.35 19.98
C ILE A 373 -7.77 6.01 19.68
N LEU A 374 -8.30 5.25 18.72
CA LEU A 374 -7.78 3.92 18.37
C LEU A 374 -7.00 3.93 17.05
N GLY A 375 -7.60 4.46 15.99
CA GLY A 375 -6.99 4.52 14.67
C GLY A 375 -6.78 5.96 14.21
N PRO A 376 -5.85 6.73 14.81
CA PRO A 376 -5.67 8.12 14.44
C PRO A 376 -5.24 8.23 12.98
N ARG A 377 -5.93 9.10 12.25
CA ARG A 377 -5.59 9.59 10.91
C ARG A 377 -5.46 11.11 11.01
N GLY A 378 -6.05 11.89 10.10
CA GLY A 378 -5.77 13.32 9.99
C GLY A 378 -5.83 14.09 11.31
N LEU A 379 -4.77 14.85 11.60
CA LEU A 379 -4.59 15.60 12.86
C LEU A 379 -4.33 17.06 12.58
N CYS A 380 -5.04 17.92 13.29
CA CYS A 380 -4.83 19.36 13.17
C CYS A 380 -5.01 20.09 14.50
N TYR A 381 -4.46 21.30 14.56
CA TYR A 381 -4.54 22.17 15.72
C TYR A 381 -5.17 23.51 15.33
N ASP A 382 -6.23 23.92 16.02
CA ASP A 382 -6.98 25.13 15.65
C ASP A 382 -6.54 26.40 16.40
N GLY A 383 -5.45 26.32 17.16
CA GLY A 383 -4.98 27.40 18.02
C GLY A 383 -5.38 27.21 19.49
N GLU A 384 -6.28 26.28 19.79
CA GLU A 384 -6.66 25.95 21.17
C GLU A 384 -6.71 24.44 21.42
N TYR A 385 -7.28 23.67 20.50
CA TYR A 385 -7.51 22.24 20.60
C TYR A 385 -6.86 21.47 19.46
N PHE A 386 -6.42 20.25 19.76
CA PHE A 386 -6.16 19.25 18.73
C PHE A 386 -7.46 18.55 18.35
N TRP A 387 -7.54 18.20 17.07
CA TRP A 387 -8.63 17.44 16.49
C TRP A 387 -8.04 16.32 15.66
N VAL A 388 -8.52 15.10 15.88
CA VAL A 388 -8.09 13.93 15.11
C VAL A 388 -9.28 13.20 14.53
N ASN A 389 -9.14 12.73 13.29
CA ASN A 389 -10.01 11.71 12.73
C ASN A 389 -9.60 10.32 13.25
N ASP A 390 -10.42 9.69 14.09
CA ASP A 390 -10.28 8.28 14.46
C ASP A 390 -11.00 7.42 13.42
N HIS A 391 -10.22 6.83 12.52
CA HIS A 391 -10.71 5.96 11.45
C HIS A 391 -11.43 4.71 11.99
N SER A 392 -10.87 4.08 13.03
CA SER A 392 -11.41 2.84 13.58
C SER A 392 -12.78 3.09 14.21
N ARG A 393 -12.96 4.23 14.88
CA ARG A 393 -14.22 4.61 15.53
C ARG A 393 -15.16 5.47 14.70
N LYS A 394 -14.71 5.98 13.55
CA LYS A 394 -15.46 6.89 12.66
C LYS A 394 -15.90 8.16 13.39
N LYS A 395 -14.99 8.72 14.19
CA LYS A 395 -15.24 9.91 14.99
C LYS A 395 -14.15 10.94 14.82
N VAL A 396 -14.53 12.21 14.90
CA VAL A 396 -13.58 13.29 15.17
C VAL A 396 -13.49 13.48 16.67
N VAL A 397 -12.29 13.36 17.23
CA VAL A 397 -12.02 13.49 18.66
C VAL A 397 -11.31 14.82 18.92
N LYS A 398 -11.81 15.56 19.92
CA LYS A 398 -11.26 16.84 20.39
C LYS A 398 -10.46 16.64 21.68
N PHE A 399 -9.22 17.11 21.72
CA PHE A 399 -8.38 16.97 22.91
C PHE A 399 -7.42 18.15 23.13
N LYS A 400 -6.86 18.25 24.34
CA LYS A 400 -5.74 19.13 24.69
C LYS A 400 -4.59 18.30 25.25
N VAL A 401 -3.40 18.88 25.19
CA VAL A 401 -2.19 18.33 25.81
C VAL A 401 -1.79 19.28 26.93
N ASN A 402 -1.83 18.79 28.16
CA ASN A 402 -1.35 19.50 29.34
C ASN A 402 0.14 19.15 29.58
N GLU A 403 0.70 19.48 30.75
CA GLU A 403 2.14 19.22 30.98
C GLU A 403 2.49 17.74 30.86
N THR A 404 1.65 16.84 31.37
CA THR A 404 1.90 15.39 31.42
C THR A 404 0.89 14.54 30.66
N ASP A 405 -0.30 15.06 30.40
CA ASP A 405 -1.46 14.23 30.03
C ASP A 405 -2.19 14.77 28.80
N VAL A 406 -2.87 13.84 28.11
CA VAL A 406 -3.86 14.13 27.07
C VAL A 406 -5.25 14.17 27.69
N GLU A 407 -5.97 15.27 27.53
CA GLU A 407 -7.31 15.46 28.08
C GLU A 407 -8.34 15.59 26.96
N TYR A 408 -9.43 14.82 27.04
CA TYR A 408 -10.45 14.71 26.01
C TYR A 408 -11.65 15.59 26.31
N TYR A 409 -12.13 16.32 25.30
CA TYR A 409 -13.19 17.34 25.45
C TYR A 409 -14.47 16.99 24.69
N GLY A 410 -14.52 15.83 24.05
CA GLY A 410 -15.68 15.32 23.32
C GLY A 410 -15.31 14.81 21.93
N SER A 411 -16.32 14.25 21.27
CA SER A 411 -16.22 13.79 19.89
C SER A 411 -17.55 13.95 19.17
N PHE A 412 -17.52 13.89 17.85
CA PHE A 412 -18.68 13.79 16.99
C PHE A 412 -18.42 12.78 15.86
N ASP A 413 -19.48 12.24 15.26
CA ASP A 413 -19.36 11.27 14.18
C ASP A 413 -18.86 11.95 12.90
N VAL A 414 -17.99 11.26 12.13
CA VAL A 414 -17.55 11.79 10.83
C VAL A 414 -18.73 11.93 9.87
N PRO A 415 -18.75 12.95 8.98
CA PRO A 415 -19.80 13.09 7.98
C PRO A 415 -19.85 11.88 7.04
N ASN A 416 -21.07 11.38 6.79
CA ASN A 416 -21.32 10.23 5.91
C ASN A 416 -20.39 9.03 6.20
N PRO A 417 -20.46 8.44 7.40
CA PRO A 417 -19.51 7.41 7.81
C PRO A 417 -19.71 6.15 6.95
N ILE A 418 -18.71 5.81 6.14
CA ILE A 418 -18.61 4.51 5.48
C ILE A 418 -17.64 3.61 6.25
N VAL A 419 -17.70 2.30 5.99
CA VAL A 419 -16.73 1.35 6.52
C VAL A 419 -15.44 1.48 5.70
N GLY A 420 -14.26 1.46 6.33
CA GLY A 420 -12.94 1.53 5.68
C GLY A 420 -12.58 2.88 5.05
N MET A 421 -11.43 2.92 4.38
CA MET A 421 -10.75 4.09 3.81
C MET A 421 -10.29 5.10 4.86
N SER A 422 -9.23 5.87 4.57
CA SER A 422 -8.80 6.94 5.45
C SER A 422 -9.31 8.30 4.99
N SER A 423 -9.29 9.25 5.93
CA SER A 423 -9.66 10.63 5.66
C SER A 423 -8.71 11.56 6.41
N GLY A 424 -8.18 12.53 5.68
CA GLY A 424 -7.39 13.62 6.20
C GLY A 424 -8.23 14.74 6.80
N MET A 425 -7.62 15.50 7.71
CA MET A 425 -8.24 16.67 8.31
C MET A 425 -7.25 17.79 8.58
N THR A 426 -7.68 19.02 8.31
CA THR A 426 -6.95 20.25 8.66
C THR A 426 -7.90 21.33 9.17
N THR A 427 -7.39 22.54 9.42
CA THR A 427 -8.18 23.65 9.97
C THR A 427 -7.62 24.98 9.50
N ASP A 428 -8.49 25.97 9.31
CA ASP A 428 -8.09 27.38 9.15
C ASP A 428 -8.21 28.18 10.46
N GLY A 429 -8.46 27.47 11.57
CA GLY A 429 -8.73 28.01 12.89
C GLY A 429 -10.23 28.21 13.15
N THR A 430 -11.01 28.56 12.13
CA THR A 430 -12.47 28.75 12.28
C THR A 430 -13.22 27.44 12.02
N TYR A 431 -12.93 26.79 10.90
CA TYR A 431 -13.57 25.54 10.48
C TYR A 431 -12.58 24.38 10.49
N LEU A 432 -13.10 23.17 10.64
CA LEU A 432 -12.37 21.95 10.32
C LEU A 432 -12.63 21.60 8.86
N TYR A 433 -11.61 21.11 8.17
CA TYR A 433 -11.71 20.62 6.80
C TYR A 433 -11.39 19.16 6.79
N MET A 434 -12.31 18.33 6.28
CA MET A 434 -12.14 16.89 6.24
C MET A 434 -12.44 16.38 4.83
N VAL A 435 -11.58 15.52 4.30
CA VAL A 435 -11.86 14.85 3.03
C VAL A 435 -12.77 13.65 3.27
N SER A 436 -13.71 13.36 2.37
CA SER A 436 -14.49 12.13 2.44
C SER A 436 -13.60 10.90 2.38
N LEU A 437 -14.03 9.84 3.04
CA LEU A 437 -13.52 8.48 2.85
C LEU A 437 -13.62 8.13 1.34
N GLY A 438 -12.49 8.18 0.62
CA GLY A 438 -12.39 8.06 -0.85
C GLY A 438 -11.94 9.30 -1.62
N GLY A 439 -11.61 10.41 -0.94
CA GLY A 439 -10.84 11.47 -1.56
C GLY A 439 -11.59 12.40 -2.52
N LYS A 440 -12.93 12.29 -2.63
CA LYS A 440 -13.72 12.99 -3.67
C LYS A 440 -14.53 14.18 -3.18
N ILE A 441 -14.74 14.35 -1.88
CA ILE A 441 -15.49 15.47 -1.32
C ILE A 441 -14.63 16.12 -0.24
N LEU A 442 -14.55 17.45 -0.22
CA LEU A 442 -14.07 18.22 0.90
C LEU A 442 -15.28 18.70 1.72
N TYR A 443 -15.34 18.34 3.00
CA TYR A 443 -16.29 18.90 3.96
C TYR A 443 -15.64 20.03 4.75
N GLU A 444 -16.32 21.17 4.84
CA GLU A 444 -16.05 22.21 5.81
C GLU A 444 -17.03 22.06 6.98
N LEU A 445 -16.50 21.82 8.17
CA LEU A 445 -17.26 21.48 9.36
C LEU A 445 -17.16 22.59 10.40
N ASN A 446 -18.29 22.90 11.01
CA ASN A 446 -18.31 23.61 12.28
C ASN A 446 -17.67 22.73 13.37
N LYS A 447 -17.20 23.35 14.46
CA LYS A 447 -16.54 22.66 15.58
C LYS A 447 -17.46 21.71 16.37
N ASP A 448 -18.76 21.73 16.08
CA ASP A 448 -19.77 20.78 16.61
C ASP A 448 -20.02 19.58 15.68
N GLY A 449 -19.33 19.52 14.54
CA GLY A 449 -19.46 18.45 13.54
C GLY A 449 -20.50 18.69 12.45
N SER A 450 -21.29 19.76 12.53
CA SER A 450 -22.25 20.09 11.48
C SER A 450 -21.53 20.56 10.20
N VAL A 451 -21.98 20.05 9.04
CA VAL A 451 -21.44 20.44 7.73
C VAL A 451 -21.89 21.87 7.40
N ASN A 452 -20.95 22.81 7.30
CA ASN A 452 -21.21 24.17 6.85
C ASN A 452 -21.33 24.24 5.33
N GLN A 453 -20.38 23.61 4.63
CA GLN A 453 -20.37 23.50 3.17
C GLN A 453 -19.58 22.26 2.72
N GLN A 454 -19.75 21.89 1.45
CA GLN A 454 -18.97 20.83 0.84
C GLN A 454 -18.63 21.16 -0.62
N ALA A 455 -17.50 20.64 -1.09
CA ALA A 455 -17.04 20.79 -2.47
C ALA A 455 -16.62 19.45 -3.05
N ASN A 456 -16.87 19.22 -4.34
CA ASN A 456 -16.35 18.05 -5.04
C ASN A 456 -14.89 18.29 -5.43
N ILE A 457 -14.03 17.34 -5.11
CA ILE A 457 -12.65 17.28 -5.57
C ILE A 457 -12.66 16.69 -6.99
N THR A 458 -12.11 17.43 -7.94
CA THR A 458 -12.16 17.09 -9.38
C THR A 458 -10.76 16.84 -9.91
N GLY A 459 -10.62 15.88 -10.83
CA GLY A 459 -9.35 15.52 -11.46
C GLY A 459 -8.49 14.52 -10.69
N PHE A 460 -8.73 14.30 -9.38
CA PHE A 460 -8.00 13.31 -8.58
C PHE A 460 -8.82 12.82 -7.38
N ALA A 461 -8.28 11.88 -6.60
CA ALA A 461 -8.78 11.56 -5.27
C ALA A 461 -7.68 11.94 -4.27
N ALA A 462 -8.00 12.77 -3.28
CA ALA A 462 -7.04 13.07 -2.22
C ALA A 462 -6.89 11.85 -1.32
N GLU A 463 -5.66 11.35 -1.20
CA GLU A 463 -5.29 10.25 -0.33
C GLU A 463 -4.56 10.77 0.91
N GLY A 464 -4.69 10.05 2.02
CA GLY A 464 -4.03 10.41 3.27
C GLY A 464 -4.59 11.66 3.96
N ASP A 465 -3.72 12.38 4.66
CA ASP A 465 -4.02 13.63 5.36
C ASP A 465 -3.99 14.85 4.42
N ILE A 466 -4.56 15.97 4.87
CA ILE A 466 -4.51 17.24 4.15
C ILE A 466 -3.87 18.33 4.98
N ALA A 467 -3.14 19.25 4.33
CA ALA A 467 -2.63 20.46 4.98
C ALA A 467 -3.25 21.71 4.35
N TRP A 468 -3.40 22.79 5.12
CA TRP A 468 -3.88 24.09 4.65
C TRP A 468 -2.82 25.17 4.89
N ASN A 469 -2.45 25.93 3.85
CA ASN A 469 -1.46 27.01 3.99
C ASN A 469 -2.07 28.42 4.15
N GLY A 470 -3.40 28.53 4.28
CA GLY A 470 -4.11 29.81 4.27
C GLY A 470 -4.77 30.16 2.94
N THR A 471 -4.40 29.48 1.84
CA THR A 471 -4.93 29.72 0.48
C THR A 471 -5.27 28.44 -0.27
N HIS A 472 -4.47 27.39 -0.11
CA HIS A 472 -4.59 26.11 -0.80
C HIS A 472 -4.44 24.94 0.15
N PHE A 473 -5.02 23.82 -0.26
CA PHE A 473 -4.81 22.52 0.34
C PHE A 473 -3.63 21.79 -0.33
N PHE A 474 -2.99 20.94 0.45
CA PHE A 474 -1.98 19.99 0.01
C PHE A 474 -2.42 18.59 0.41
N SER A 475 -2.30 17.64 -0.51
CA SER A 475 -2.59 16.21 -0.30
C SER A 475 -1.86 15.39 -1.36
N THR A 476 -1.74 14.08 -1.18
CA THR A 476 -1.18 13.21 -2.24
C THR A 476 -2.29 12.64 -3.13
N ASP A 477 -1.95 12.34 -4.40
CA ASP A 477 -2.74 11.49 -5.29
C ASP A 477 -2.16 10.07 -5.40
N GLY A 478 -1.27 9.69 -4.49
CA GLY A 478 -0.53 8.43 -4.48
C GLY A 478 0.77 8.48 -5.31
N SER A 479 0.93 9.47 -6.20
CA SER A 479 2.14 9.66 -7.01
C SER A 479 2.80 11.03 -6.82
N ASN A 480 2.01 12.06 -6.57
CA ASN A 480 2.43 13.45 -6.48
C ASN A 480 1.73 14.15 -5.32
N LEU A 481 2.40 15.18 -4.80
CA LEU A 481 1.78 16.14 -3.91
C LEU A 481 0.98 17.15 -4.75
N VAL A 482 -0.32 17.19 -4.53
CA VAL A 482 -1.29 18.00 -5.27
C VAL A 482 -1.65 19.25 -4.47
N ILE A 483 -1.68 20.39 -5.14
CA ILE A 483 -2.09 21.70 -4.61
C ILE A 483 -3.46 22.05 -5.20
N TRP A 484 -4.43 22.33 -4.35
CA TRP A 484 -5.82 22.51 -4.79
C TRP A 484 -6.63 23.48 -3.92
N THR A 485 -7.71 24.02 -4.46
CA THR A 485 -8.51 25.09 -3.84
C THR A 485 -9.64 24.56 -2.97
N LYS A 486 -10.27 25.44 -2.16
CA LYS A 486 -11.50 25.12 -1.42
C LYS A 486 -12.67 24.61 -2.28
N ASN A 487 -12.66 24.89 -3.58
CA ASN A 487 -13.66 24.40 -4.51
C ASN A 487 -13.32 23.01 -5.09
N GLY A 488 -12.21 22.39 -4.68
CA GLY A 488 -11.81 21.07 -5.14
C GLY A 488 -11.13 21.06 -6.52
N THR A 489 -10.56 22.20 -6.95
CA THR A 489 -9.87 22.35 -8.24
C THR A 489 -8.36 22.27 -8.04
N ILE A 490 -7.68 21.44 -8.85
CA ILE A 490 -6.21 21.36 -8.89
C ILE A 490 -5.64 22.65 -9.48
N GLU A 491 -4.63 23.22 -8.82
CA GLU A 491 -3.88 24.39 -9.31
C GLU A 491 -2.36 24.14 -9.39
N GLY A 492 -1.91 22.96 -8.96
CA GLY A 492 -0.52 22.56 -9.17
C GLY A 492 -0.21 21.17 -8.64
N LYS A 493 0.95 20.67 -9.04
CA LYS A 493 1.50 19.39 -8.59
C LYS A 493 3.01 19.54 -8.39
N VAL A 494 3.54 18.80 -7.42
CA VAL A 494 4.99 18.64 -7.24
C VAL A 494 5.31 17.17 -6.98
N TYR A 495 6.48 16.73 -7.44
CA TYR A 495 6.98 15.40 -7.08
C TYR A 495 7.13 15.25 -5.57
N GLU A 496 6.78 14.06 -5.07
CA GLU A 496 6.99 13.68 -3.69
C GLU A 496 8.48 13.71 -3.31
N VAL A 497 8.77 13.57 -2.02
CA VAL A 497 10.16 13.47 -1.50
C VAL A 497 10.61 12.04 -1.23
N ALA A 498 9.66 11.12 -1.09
CA ALA A 498 9.87 9.72 -0.82
C ALA A 498 8.61 8.93 -1.21
N ASP A 499 8.73 7.62 -1.22
CA ASP A 499 7.61 6.70 -1.46
C ASP A 499 6.62 6.71 -0.29
N GLY A 500 5.33 6.60 -0.62
CA GLY A 500 4.24 6.50 0.36
C GLY A 500 4.05 7.72 1.25
N GLY A 501 3.97 8.92 0.67
CA GLY A 501 3.53 10.12 1.39
C GLY A 501 2.12 9.94 1.97
N TYR A 502 1.89 10.38 3.21
CA TYR A 502 0.59 10.16 3.85
C TYR A 502 0.05 11.33 4.63
N ALA A 503 0.77 11.85 5.63
CA ALA A 503 0.27 12.95 6.46
C ALA A 503 1.05 14.24 6.29
N TYR A 504 0.36 15.37 6.25
CA TYR A 504 0.93 16.66 5.89
C TYR A 504 0.51 17.77 6.85
N SER A 505 1.40 18.72 7.11
CA SER A 505 1.08 19.91 7.90
C SER A 505 1.89 21.13 7.46
N TRP A 506 1.32 22.33 7.60
CA TRP A 506 1.96 23.58 7.17
C TRP A 506 2.51 24.36 8.37
N ASP A 507 3.77 24.77 8.33
CA ASP A 507 4.40 25.52 9.44
C ASP A 507 4.34 27.06 9.30
N GLY A 508 3.75 27.54 8.19
CA GLY A 508 3.76 28.95 7.80
C GLY A 508 4.72 29.27 6.66
N THR A 509 5.75 28.44 6.45
CA THR A 509 6.80 28.62 5.42
C THR A 509 7.05 27.36 4.61
N TYR A 510 7.11 26.20 5.26
CA TYR A 510 7.40 24.90 4.68
C TYR A 510 6.25 23.93 4.93
N LEU A 511 6.13 22.97 4.02
CA LEU A 511 5.29 21.81 4.24
C LEU A 511 6.08 20.75 4.99
N TRP A 512 5.46 20.16 6.01
CA TRP A 512 5.94 18.96 6.65
C TRP A 512 5.14 17.77 6.15
N GLY A 513 5.80 16.67 5.85
CA GLY A 513 5.14 15.43 5.46
C GLY A 513 5.75 14.22 6.15
N ILE A 514 4.93 13.23 6.48
CA ILE A 514 5.39 11.89 6.87
C ILE A 514 5.26 10.94 5.68
N TYR A 515 6.30 10.16 5.46
CA TYR A 515 6.40 9.23 4.34
C TYR A 515 6.75 7.84 4.86
N LYS A 516 6.21 6.81 4.20
CA LYS A 516 6.52 5.43 4.53
C LYS A 516 8.02 5.14 4.37
N THR A 517 8.65 5.72 3.34
CA THR A 517 9.96 5.26 2.85
C THR A 517 9.90 3.74 2.70
N CYS A 518 10.79 2.98 3.32
CA CYS A 518 10.58 1.56 3.54
C CYS A 518 9.95 1.37 4.93
N GLU A 519 8.87 0.60 5.01
CA GLU A 519 8.03 0.53 6.21
C GLU A 519 8.76 -0.02 7.44
N ILE A 520 9.70 -0.94 7.23
CA ILE A 520 10.50 -1.59 8.28
C ILE A 520 11.74 -0.79 8.68
N TRP A 521 12.13 0.24 7.92
CA TRP A 521 13.33 1.01 8.24
C TRP A 521 13.11 1.89 9.46
N ASN A 522 14.05 1.84 10.38
CA ASN A 522 14.13 2.78 11.49
C ASN A 522 14.82 4.08 11.06
N ASP A 523 14.33 4.74 10.02
CA ASP A 523 14.88 5.98 9.48
C ASP A 523 14.02 7.22 9.84
N ALA A 524 14.55 8.41 9.52
CA ALA A 524 13.83 9.66 9.72
C ALA A 524 12.69 9.83 8.69
N LYS A 525 11.44 9.60 9.11
CA LYS A 525 10.27 9.58 8.22
C LYS A 525 9.53 10.92 8.07
N ILE A 526 9.93 11.96 8.82
CA ILE A 526 9.31 13.29 8.77
C ILE A 526 10.20 14.23 7.96
N PHE A 527 9.66 14.78 6.88
CA PHE A 527 10.37 15.62 5.92
C PHE A 527 9.87 17.05 5.98
N GLN A 528 10.79 18.02 6.03
CA GLN A 528 10.50 19.42 5.78
C GLN A 528 10.75 19.73 4.30
N ILE A 529 9.78 20.33 3.63
CA ILE A 529 9.72 20.46 2.19
C ILE A 529 9.52 21.92 1.81
N GLU A 530 10.43 22.44 1.00
CA GLU A 530 10.26 23.71 0.30
C GLU A 530 9.60 23.45 -1.04
N ILE A 531 8.44 24.05 -1.26
CA ILE A 531 7.72 24.04 -2.54
C ILE A 531 8.30 25.17 -3.41
N LYS A 532 8.72 24.85 -4.64
CA LYS A 532 9.35 25.80 -5.58
C LYS A 532 8.42 26.19 -6.72
N ASP A 533 8.17 25.24 -7.63
CA ASP A 533 7.38 25.44 -8.85
C ASP A 533 6.34 24.33 -8.96
N THR A 534 5.07 24.74 -8.96
CA THR A 534 3.91 23.84 -8.97
C THR A 534 3.34 23.63 -10.37
N SER A 535 3.93 24.22 -11.40
CA SER A 535 3.42 24.24 -12.79
C SER A 535 4.12 23.25 -13.73
N GLN A 536 5.17 22.58 -13.27
CA GLN A 536 6.00 21.68 -14.11
C GLN A 536 5.35 20.31 -14.39
N ILE A 537 4.32 19.94 -13.64
CA ILE A 537 3.63 18.66 -13.78
C ILE A 537 2.20 18.95 -14.25
N GLU A 538 1.84 18.39 -15.40
CA GLU A 538 0.49 18.51 -15.95
C GLU A 538 -0.54 17.74 -15.08
N PHE A 539 -1.76 18.26 -14.99
CA PHE A 539 -2.83 17.72 -14.15
C PHE A 539 -4.05 17.27 -14.95
#